data_AF-A0A535YEE7-F1
#
_entry.id   AF-A0A535YEE7-F1
#
_cell.length_a   1.000
_cell.length_b   1.000
_cell.length_c   1.000
_cell.angle_alpha   90.00
_cell.angle_beta   90.00
_cell.angle_gamma   90.00
#
_symmetry.space_group_name_H-M   'P 1'
#
loop_
_entity.id
_entity.type
_entity.pdbx_description
1 polymer ?
#
loop_
_entity_poly.entity_id
_entity_poly.type
_entity_poly.pdbx_seq_one_letter_code
_entity_poly.pdbx_strand_id
1 'polypeptide(L)'
;MRERREKAAELVRANNEVIRKSRADFLEQHPQPTVSQVAEPLELKLLRSGVAGYAIVRDTEAEAKREVERITDVKASARGYASYLDFIKGSKLETQVSLEDYSVSNRGLRTGFVGTPEQVAERLRAFEQAGCELVLLQCSPQREEMDRIAEHVFPLVRDRVRA
;
A
#
# COMPACT_ATOMS: atom_id res chain seq x y z
N MET A 1 -23.12 -28.08 4.74
CA MET A 1 -22.04 -27.23 5.29
C MET A 1 -20.65 -27.79 5.02
N ARG A 2 -20.37 -29.07 5.30
CA ARG A 2 -19.08 -29.73 5.01
C ARG A 2 -18.75 -29.79 3.52
N GLU A 3 -19.70 -30.25 2.71
CA GLU A 3 -19.57 -30.35 1.25
C GLU A 3 -19.29 -28.99 0.56
N ARG A 4 -19.94 -27.92 1.04
CA ARG A 4 -19.68 -26.55 0.55
C ARG A 4 -18.27 -26.05 0.91
N ARG A 5 -17.72 -26.46 2.05
CA ARG A 5 -16.35 -26.12 2.47
C ARG A 5 -15.30 -26.92 1.69
N GLU A 6 -15.57 -28.19 1.42
CA GLU A 6 -14.69 -29.04 0.59
C GLU A 6 -14.59 -28.52 -0.85
N LYS A 7 -15.74 -28.15 -1.44
CA LYS A 7 -15.79 -27.54 -2.79
C LYS A 7 -15.08 -26.19 -2.87
N ALA A 8 -15.18 -25.37 -1.82
CA ALA A 8 -14.44 -24.10 -1.73
C ALA A 8 -12.92 -24.34 -1.61
N ALA A 9 -12.49 -25.30 -0.81
CA ALA A 9 -11.07 -25.64 -0.67
C ALA A 9 -10.48 -26.21 -1.98
N GLU A 10 -11.27 -26.95 -2.74
CA GLU A 10 -10.90 -27.46 -4.06
C GLU A 10 -10.75 -26.33 -5.08
N LEU A 11 -11.68 -25.38 -5.13
CA LEU A 11 -11.59 -24.18 -5.96
C LEU A 11 -10.35 -23.34 -5.64
N VAL A 12 -10.03 -23.17 -4.36
CA VAL A 12 -8.82 -22.44 -3.94
C VAL A 12 -7.56 -23.19 -4.34
N ARG A 13 -7.52 -24.52 -4.22
CA ARG A 13 -6.40 -25.33 -4.69
C ARG A 13 -6.21 -25.22 -6.19
N ALA A 14 -7.29 -25.38 -6.97
CA ALA A 14 -7.26 -25.26 -8.42
C ALA A 14 -6.82 -23.86 -8.88
N ASN A 15 -7.33 -22.80 -8.23
CA ASN A 15 -6.94 -21.42 -8.53
C ASN A 15 -5.45 -21.18 -8.22
N ASN A 16 -4.96 -21.67 -7.07
CA ASN A 16 -3.55 -21.56 -6.71
C ASN A 16 -2.64 -22.37 -7.63
N GLU A 17 -3.11 -23.50 -8.14
CA GLU A 17 -2.40 -24.32 -9.11
C GLU A 17 -2.31 -23.64 -10.48
N VAL A 18 -3.41 -23.04 -10.95
CA VAL A 18 -3.42 -22.21 -12.18
C VAL A 18 -2.48 -21.02 -12.05
N ILE A 19 -2.46 -20.33 -10.89
CA ILE A 19 -1.53 -19.22 -10.63
C ILE A 19 -0.08 -19.71 -10.64
N ARG A 20 0.22 -20.83 -9.97
CA ARG A 20 1.59 -21.40 -9.95
C ARG A 20 2.04 -21.86 -11.32
N LYS A 21 1.16 -22.53 -12.08
CA LYS A 21 1.47 -23.03 -13.42
C LYS A 21 1.64 -21.89 -14.41
N SER A 22 0.73 -20.92 -14.42
CA SER A 22 0.87 -19.71 -15.25
C SER A 22 2.14 -18.94 -14.89
N ARG A 23 2.51 -18.89 -13.60
CA ARG A 23 3.78 -18.28 -13.17
C ARG A 23 4.98 -19.11 -13.62
N ALA A 24 4.94 -20.44 -13.50
CA ALA A 24 6.03 -21.31 -13.95
C ALA A 24 6.21 -21.22 -15.48
N ASP A 25 5.12 -21.31 -16.24
CA ASP A 25 5.11 -21.16 -17.70
C ASP A 25 5.62 -19.77 -18.12
N PHE A 26 5.22 -18.71 -17.40
CA PHE A 26 5.74 -17.35 -17.61
C PHE A 26 7.23 -17.24 -17.27
N LEU A 27 7.71 -17.89 -16.21
CA LEU A 27 9.12 -17.91 -15.83
C LEU A 27 9.98 -18.78 -16.76
N GLU A 28 9.40 -19.78 -17.41
CA GLU A 28 10.08 -20.62 -18.40
C GLU A 28 10.21 -19.88 -19.75
N GLN A 29 9.17 -19.13 -20.14
CA GLN A 29 9.15 -18.31 -21.36
C GLN A 29 9.87 -16.96 -21.17
N HIS A 30 9.90 -16.45 -19.94
CA HIS A 30 10.57 -15.22 -19.53
C HIS A 30 11.40 -15.51 -18.29
N PRO A 31 12.55 -16.20 -18.44
CA PRO A 31 13.47 -16.45 -17.35
C PRO A 31 13.79 -15.12 -16.67
N GLN A 32 13.43 -15.02 -15.40
CA GLN A 32 13.76 -13.83 -14.61
C GLN A 32 15.27 -13.76 -14.57
N PRO A 33 15.87 -12.66 -15.02
CA PRO A 33 17.30 -12.54 -14.91
C PRO A 33 17.65 -12.58 -13.41
N THR A 34 18.60 -13.44 -13.06
CA THR A 34 19.15 -13.45 -11.71
C THR A 34 19.67 -12.06 -11.40
N VAL A 35 19.61 -11.60 -10.14
CA VAL A 35 20.07 -10.24 -9.75
C VAL A 35 21.49 -9.92 -10.26
N SER A 36 22.30 -10.95 -10.49
CA SER A 36 23.64 -10.87 -11.08
C SER A 36 23.71 -10.62 -12.59
N GLN A 37 22.61 -10.72 -13.34
CA GLN A 37 22.59 -10.72 -14.82
C GLN A 37 21.98 -9.45 -15.46
N VAL A 38 21.43 -8.51 -14.68
CA VAL A 38 20.73 -7.32 -15.25
C VAL A 38 21.57 -6.05 -15.25
N ALA A 39 22.72 -6.01 -14.57
CA ALA A 39 23.53 -4.80 -14.58
C ALA A 39 24.98 -5.15 -14.25
N GLU A 40 25.92 -4.57 -15.01
CA GLU A 40 27.18 -4.18 -14.36
C GLU A 40 26.81 -3.42 -13.09
N PRO A 41 27.47 -3.64 -11.95
CA PRO A 41 27.05 -3.04 -10.70
C PRO A 41 27.07 -1.52 -10.87
N LEU A 42 25.89 -0.93 -11.12
CA LEU A 42 25.65 0.45 -10.72
C LEU A 42 26.08 0.48 -9.25
N GLU A 43 26.85 1.48 -8.85
CA GLU A 43 27.03 1.81 -7.45
C GLU A 43 25.67 2.22 -6.88
N LEU A 44 24.80 1.24 -6.67
CA LEU A 44 23.50 1.40 -6.06
C LEU A 44 23.78 1.60 -4.58
N LYS A 45 23.57 2.82 -4.11
CA LYS A 45 23.54 3.10 -2.68
C LYS A 45 22.45 2.23 -2.08
N LEU A 46 22.86 1.26 -1.25
CA LEU A 46 21.94 0.38 -0.56
C LEU A 46 21.08 1.23 0.39
N LEU A 47 19.78 1.31 0.11
CA LEU A 47 18.82 1.95 1.02
C LEU A 47 18.64 1.05 2.24
N ARG A 48 18.86 1.60 3.43
CA ARG A 48 18.90 0.86 4.69
C ARG A 48 17.53 0.68 5.31
N SER A 49 16.62 1.64 5.09
CA SER A 49 15.29 1.59 5.66
C SER A 49 14.26 2.30 4.77
N GLY A 50 13.03 1.79 4.78
CA GLY A 50 11.92 2.40 4.08
C GLY A 50 10.59 2.09 4.74
N VAL A 51 9.60 2.92 4.47
CA VAL A 51 8.23 2.77 4.99
C VAL A 51 7.22 2.78 3.83
N ALA A 52 6.20 1.93 3.92
CA ALA A 52 5.05 2.00 3.03
C ALA A 52 3.96 2.84 3.69
N GLY A 53 3.39 3.79 2.95
CA GLY A 53 2.35 4.69 3.45
C GLY A 53 1.26 4.95 2.44
N TYR A 54 0.09 5.39 2.92
CA TYR A 54 -1.01 5.84 2.07
C TYR A 54 -1.13 7.36 2.16
N ALA A 55 -1.10 8.03 1.02
CA ALA A 55 -1.15 9.49 0.94
C ALA A 55 -2.52 10.01 0.50
N ILE A 56 -3.01 11.03 1.20
CA ILE A 56 -4.17 11.85 0.83
C ILE A 56 -3.78 13.31 1.07
N VAL A 57 -3.70 14.09 -0.01
CA VAL A 57 -3.30 15.52 0.07
C VAL A 57 -4.46 16.40 -0.35
N ARG A 58 -4.90 17.30 0.53
CA ARG A 58 -6.00 18.24 0.27
C ARG A 58 -5.63 19.64 0.75
N ASP A 59 -6.37 20.65 0.31
CA ASP A 59 -6.08 22.04 0.70
C ASP A 59 -6.39 22.29 2.17
N THR A 60 -7.30 21.49 2.75
CA THR A 60 -7.67 21.55 4.17
C THR A 60 -7.66 20.18 4.85
N GLU A 61 -7.38 20.17 6.15
CA GLU A 61 -7.47 18.95 6.97
C GLU A 61 -8.87 18.34 6.94
N ALA A 62 -9.91 19.19 6.93
CA ALA A 62 -11.30 18.74 6.86
C ALA A 62 -11.60 17.96 5.57
N GLU A 63 -11.03 18.37 4.43
CA GLU A 63 -11.16 17.64 3.16
C GLU A 63 -10.40 16.32 3.18
N ALA A 64 -9.20 16.30 3.74
CA ALA A 64 -8.41 15.08 3.86
C ALA A 64 -9.14 14.04 4.72
N LYS A 65 -9.75 14.48 5.83
CA LYS A 65 -10.56 13.62 6.69
C LYS A 65 -11.80 13.07 5.98
N ARG A 66 -12.52 13.91 5.23
CA ARG A 66 -13.65 13.45 4.41
C ARG A 66 -13.24 12.40 3.39
N GLU A 67 -12.05 12.54 2.81
CA GLU A 67 -11.53 11.54 1.88
C GLU A 67 -11.20 10.23 2.57
N VAL A 68 -10.59 10.25 3.77
CA VAL A 68 -10.40 9.04 4.59
C VAL A 68 -11.74 8.35 4.84
N GLU A 69 -12.75 9.10 5.30
CA GLU A 69 -14.10 8.57 5.51
C GLU A 69 -14.66 7.92 4.23
N ARG A 70 -14.51 8.58 3.07
CA ARG A 70 -14.96 8.05 1.77
C ARG A 70 -14.26 6.75 1.36
N ILE A 71 -12.94 6.65 1.49
CA ILE A 71 -12.18 5.46 1.06
C ILE A 71 -12.29 4.31 2.05
N THR A 72 -12.62 4.60 3.31
CA THR A 72 -12.80 3.60 4.38
C THR A 72 -14.25 3.20 4.60
N ASP A 73 -15.19 3.85 3.92
CA ASP A 73 -16.60 3.47 3.93
C ASP A 73 -16.83 2.17 3.14
N VAL A 74 -16.59 1.05 3.81
CA VAL A 74 -16.92 -0.28 3.29
C VAL A 74 -18.43 -0.60 3.40
N LYS A 75 -19.23 0.23 4.08
CA LYS A 75 -20.67 -0.02 4.24
C LYS A 75 -21.44 0.32 2.97
N ALA A 76 -20.90 1.21 2.13
CA ALA A 76 -21.43 1.48 0.79
C ALA A 76 -21.45 0.24 -0.13
N SER A 77 -20.66 -0.80 0.19
CA SER A 77 -20.68 -2.10 -0.51
C SER A 77 -20.91 -3.23 0.49
N ALA A 78 -22.12 -3.78 0.55
CA ALA A 78 -22.46 -4.93 1.41
C ALA A 78 -21.46 -6.10 1.29
N ARG A 79 -20.83 -6.25 0.11
CA ARG A 79 -19.78 -7.23 -0.16
C ARG A 79 -18.44 -6.89 0.50
N GLY A 80 -18.04 -5.61 0.53
CA GLY A 80 -16.82 -5.14 1.18
C GLY A 80 -16.87 -5.31 2.70
N TYR A 81 -18.00 -4.94 3.31
CA TYR A 81 -18.22 -5.13 4.75
C TYR A 81 -18.29 -6.62 5.15
N ALA A 82 -18.95 -7.46 4.34
CA ALA A 82 -18.98 -8.91 4.58
C ALA A 82 -17.58 -9.53 4.50
N SER A 83 -16.75 -9.13 3.53
CA SER A 83 -15.35 -9.57 3.40
C SER A 83 -14.50 -9.20 4.63
N TYR A 84 -14.68 -7.97 5.15
CA TYR A 84 -14.01 -7.54 6.38
C TYR A 84 -14.43 -8.40 7.59
N LEU A 85 -15.73 -8.64 7.77
CA LEU A 85 -16.22 -9.45 8.88
C LEU A 85 -15.73 -10.92 8.80
N ASP A 86 -15.69 -11.49 7.60
CA ASP A 86 -15.16 -12.83 7.38
C ASP A 86 -13.65 -12.89 7.66
N PHE A 87 -12.89 -11.85 7.29
CA PHE A 87 -11.47 -11.73 7.61
C PHE A 87 -11.23 -11.71 9.12
N ILE A 88 -11.95 -10.88 9.88
CA ILE A 88 -11.80 -10.80 11.34
C ILE A 88 -12.17 -12.13 12.00
N LYS A 89 -13.27 -12.77 11.59
CA LYS A 89 -13.71 -14.06 12.14
C LYS A 89 -12.77 -15.21 11.80
N GLY A 90 -12.15 -15.18 10.62
CA GLY A 90 -11.26 -16.23 10.13
C GLY A 90 -9.82 -16.10 10.60
N SER A 91 -9.41 -14.92 11.05
CA SER A 91 -8.02 -14.63 11.42
C SER A 91 -7.82 -14.75 12.93
N LYS A 92 -6.84 -15.55 13.36
CA LYS A 92 -6.39 -15.62 14.76
C LYS A 92 -5.42 -14.47 15.04
N LEU A 93 -5.92 -13.24 15.02
CA LEU A 93 -5.08 -12.05 15.22
C LEU A 93 -4.94 -11.77 16.72
N GLU A 94 -3.72 -11.48 17.15
CA GLU A 94 -3.44 -11.00 18.50
C GLU A 94 -3.89 -9.54 18.71
N THR A 95 -4.16 -8.82 17.63
CA THR A 95 -4.56 -7.41 17.66
C THR A 95 -5.80 -7.19 16.82
N GLN A 96 -6.72 -6.37 17.34
CA GLN A 96 -7.91 -5.94 16.63
C GLN A 96 -7.51 -5.04 15.45
N VAL A 97 -7.96 -5.39 14.25
CA VAL A 97 -7.74 -4.60 13.04
C VAL A 97 -8.94 -3.68 12.86
N SER A 98 -8.72 -2.37 12.70
CA SER A 98 -9.79 -1.42 12.42
C SER A 98 -10.23 -1.51 10.96
N LEU A 99 -11.39 -0.93 10.65
CA LEU A 99 -11.86 -0.79 9.27
C LEU A 99 -10.89 0.02 8.42
N GLU A 100 -10.33 1.09 8.98
CA GLU A 100 -9.34 1.95 8.32
C GLU A 100 -8.07 1.16 7.96
N ASP A 101 -7.59 0.33 8.90
CA ASP A 101 -6.42 -0.54 8.69
C ASP A 101 -6.65 -1.61 7.63
N TYR A 102 -7.89 -2.07 7.47
CA TYR A 102 -8.28 -3.06 6.45
C TYR A 102 -8.51 -2.42 5.07
N SER A 103 -8.90 -1.15 5.04
CA SER A 103 -9.34 -0.47 3.81
C SER A 103 -8.18 -0.09 2.89
N VAL A 104 -6.95 -0.03 3.40
CA VAL A 104 -5.74 0.22 2.62
C VAL A 104 -4.70 -0.89 2.84
N SER A 105 -3.83 -1.10 1.84
CA SER A 105 -2.76 -2.07 1.98
C SER A 105 -1.76 -1.64 3.06
N ASN A 106 -1.09 -2.61 3.69
CA ASN A 106 0.00 -2.38 4.65
C ASN A 106 -0.35 -1.46 5.85
N ARG A 107 -1.64 -1.23 6.14
CA ARG A 107 -2.09 -0.26 7.14
C ARG A 107 -1.52 1.14 6.88
N GLY A 108 -1.40 1.51 5.60
CA GLY A 108 -0.68 2.68 5.14
C GLY A 108 -1.17 4.00 5.75
N LEU A 109 -2.43 4.10 6.18
CA LEU A 109 -2.98 5.29 6.86
C LEU A 109 -2.27 5.60 8.19
N ARG A 110 -1.70 4.60 8.88
CA ARG A 110 -0.97 4.78 10.15
C ARG A 110 0.29 5.63 10.01
N THR A 111 0.82 5.75 8.80
CA THR A 111 1.96 6.64 8.55
C THR A 111 1.61 8.10 8.74
N GLY A 112 0.34 8.48 8.58
CA GLY A 112 -0.12 9.86 8.75
C GLY A 112 0.22 10.78 7.58
N PHE A 113 0.44 10.24 6.38
CA PHE A 113 0.58 11.04 5.15
C PHE A 113 -0.78 11.56 4.65
N VAL A 114 -1.62 12.05 5.56
CA VAL A 114 -2.98 12.51 5.30
C VAL A 114 -3.13 13.91 5.86
N GLY A 115 -3.48 14.88 5.03
CA GLY A 115 -3.67 16.27 5.47
C GLY A 115 -3.38 17.30 4.40
N THR A 116 -2.98 18.49 4.83
CA THR A 116 -2.47 19.54 3.92
C THR A 116 -1.09 19.20 3.38
N PRO A 117 -0.64 19.82 2.27
CA PRO A 117 0.71 19.62 1.75
C PRO A 117 1.79 19.83 2.81
N GLU A 118 1.63 20.82 3.69
CA GLU A 118 2.54 21.13 4.78
C GLU A 118 2.56 20.05 5.85
N GLN A 119 1.39 19.54 6.25
CA GLN A 119 1.29 18.44 7.23
C GLN A 119 1.94 17.17 6.70
N VAL A 120 1.72 16.84 5.42
CA VAL A 120 2.33 15.68 4.79
C VAL A 120 3.85 15.87 4.65
N ALA A 121 4.31 17.06 4.25
CA ALA A 121 5.73 17.39 4.18
C ALA A 121 6.41 17.31 5.55
N GLU A 122 5.79 17.84 6.60
CA GLU A 122 6.27 17.72 7.99
C GLU A 122 6.40 16.25 8.39
N ARG A 123 5.39 15.43 8.07
CA ARG A 123 5.42 14.01 8.38
C ARG A 123 6.54 13.28 7.64
N LEU A 124 6.75 13.56 6.36
CA LEU A 124 7.86 13.02 5.58
C LEU A 124 9.22 13.37 6.20
N ARG A 125 9.40 14.63 6.63
CA ARG A 125 10.62 15.06 7.34
C ARG A 125 10.80 14.35 8.68
N ALA A 126 9.72 14.06 9.41
CA ALA A 126 9.80 13.29 10.65
C ALA A 126 10.29 11.85 10.41
N PHE A 127 9.85 11.21 9.34
CA PHE A 127 10.36 9.90 8.92
C PHE A 127 11.84 9.96 8.50
N GLU A 128 12.22 10.97 7.70
CA GLU A 128 13.61 11.21 7.30
C GLU A 128 14.51 11.38 8.54
N GLN A 129 14.10 12.21 9.51
CA GLN A 129 14.83 12.42 10.77
C GLN A 129 14.95 11.15 11.61
N ALA A 130 13.98 10.23 11.49
CA ALA A 130 14.03 8.91 12.12
C ALA A 130 14.91 7.90 11.35
N GLY A 131 15.57 8.32 10.27
CA GLY A 131 16.48 7.51 9.47
C GLY A 131 15.79 6.75 8.32
N CYS A 132 14.56 7.12 7.96
CA CYS A 132 13.85 6.57 6.81
C CYS A 132 14.40 7.16 5.50
N GLU A 133 14.95 6.31 4.64
CA GLU A 133 15.59 6.75 3.38
C GLU A 133 14.65 6.61 2.17
N LEU A 134 13.52 5.90 2.34
CA LEU A 134 12.56 5.63 1.27
C LEU A 134 11.13 5.60 1.78
N VAL A 135 10.24 6.31 1.08
CA VAL A 135 8.79 6.18 1.29
C VAL A 135 8.15 5.60 0.03
N LEU A 136 7.51 4.44 0.18
CA LEU A 136 6.68 3.82 -0.86
C LEU A 136 5.24 4.28 -0.67
N LEU A 137 4.79 5.23 -1.50
CA LEU A 137 3.47 5.84 -1.38
C LEU A 137 2.43 5.11 -2.24
N GLN A 138 1.35 4.70 -1.59
CA GLN A 138 0.08 4.33 -2.22
C GLN A 138 -0.87 5.52 -2.16
N CYS A 139 -1.69 5.70 -3.19
CA CYS A 139 -2.75 6.71 -3.22
C CYS A 139 -3.86 6.29 -4.19
N SER A 140 -5.03 6.90 -4.09
CA SER A 140 -6.15 6.68 -5.01
C SER A 140 -7.05 7.91 -5.06
N PRO A 141 -7.52 8.36 -6.24
CA PRO A 141 -7.12 7.91 -7.57
C PRO A 141 -5.63 8.16 -7.86
N GLN A 142 -4.95 7.18 -8.45
CA GLN A 142 -3.48 7.18 -8.48
C GLN A 142 -2.89 8.38 -9.24
N ARG A 143 -3.45 8.72 -10.41
CA ARG A 143 -2.92 9.78 -11.27
C ARG A 143 -3.05 11.15 -10.61
N GLU A 144 -4.26 11.48 -10.15
CA GLU A 144 -4.61 12.76 -9.58
C GLU A 144 -3.91 13.01 -8.24
N GLU A 145 -3.79 11.97 -7.39
CA GLU A 145 -3.03 12.08 -6.15
C GLU A 145 -1.54 12.23 -6.42
N MET A 146 -0.98 11.51 -7.41
CA MET A 146 0.42 11.70 -7.81
C MET A 146 0.68 13.12 -8.33
N ASP A 147 -0.22 13.68 -9.14
CA ASP A 147 -0.11 15.05 -9.64
C ASP A 147 -0.12 16.06 -8.46
N ARG A 148 -1.05 15.91 -7.49
CA ARG A 148 -1.10 16.75 -6.28
C ARG A 148 0.16 16.64 -5.42
N ILE A 149 0.66 15.42 -5.18
CA ILE A 149 1.87 15.19 -4.39
C ILE A 149 3.07 15.85 -5.08
N ALA A 150 3.20 15.68 -6.39
CA ALA A 150 4.29 16.25 -7.17
C ALA A 150 4.24 17.78 -7.21
N GLU A 151 3.05 18.37 -7.31
CA GLU A 151 2.88 19.82 -7.39
C GLU A 151 2.98 20.52 -6.03
N HIS A 152 2.42 19.93 -4.97
CA HIS A 152 2.26 20.62 -3.69
C HIS A 152 3.17 20.11 -2.57
N VAL A 153 3.51 18.82 -2.54
CA VAL A 153 4.32 18.24 -1.46
C VAL A 153 5.81 18.26 -1.81
N PHE A 154 6.16 17.86 -3.04
CA PHE A 154 7.56 17.77 -3.44
C PHE A 154 8.33 19.09 -3.28
N PRO A 155 7.82 20.27 -3.69
CA PRO A 155 8.54 21.53 -3.47
C PRO A 155 8.87 21.81 -2.00
N LEU A 156 8.04 21.34 -1.07
CA LEU A 156 8.23 21.56 0.36
C LEU A 156 9.35 20.67 0.95
N VAL A 157 9.71 19.57 0.29
CA VAL A 157 10.74 18.63 0.80
C VAL A 157 12.01 18.60 -0.05
N ARG A 158 12.01 19.22 -1.23
CA ARG A 158 13.10 19.07 -2.22
C ARG A 158 14.37 19.85 -1.90
N ASP A 159 14.32 20.89 -1.08
CA ASP A 159 15.47 21.76 -0.77
C ASP A 159 16.63 21.06 -0.04
N ARG A 160 16.48 19.77 0.31
CA ARG A 160 17.51 18.96 0.97
C ARG A 160 17.94 17.70 0.20
N VAL A 161 17.34 17.40 -0.95
CA VAL A 161 17.68 16.20 -1.74
C VAL A 161 18.96 16.41 -2.59
N ARG A 162 19.51 17.63 -2.61
CA ARG A 162 20.83 17.95 -3.18
C ARG A 162 21.78 18.43 -2.09
N ALA A 163 22.30 17.51 -1.29
CA ALA A 163 23.51 17.68 -0.49
C ALA A 163 24.31 16.37 -0.48
#